data_AF-A0A1X4GB43-F1
#
_entry.id   AF-A0A1X4GB43-F1
#
_cell.length_a   1.000
_cell.length_b   1.000
_cell.length_c   1.000
_cell.angle_alpha   90.00
_cell.angle_beta   90.00
_cell.angle_gamma   90.00
#
_symmetry.space_group_name_H-M   'P 1'
#
loop_
_entity.id
_entity.type
_entity.pdbx_description
1 polymer ?
#
loop_
_entity_poly.entity_id
_entity_poly.type
_entity_poly.pdbx_seq_one_letter_code
_entity_poly.pdbx_strand_id
1 'polypeptide(L)'
;MTVVNSVLSKYQALVEEHTSQFRPQVDTLRQLIDERMKEIHEAEDKILEAESVEIKKIIHALETDARFLLSTSEFKEFVRNLQHTSKSSSYSLPKALVVKDPTTWLLTEVELPICLTEYKNVSDPYAYDDERTYNLYTHCISLSIGDEKCSLAIEYERIYGYDEVCKYSWEGMISQCTYEASDLTFGLNSNSGNKKRIKTLIEEVSILVVYSILLFTLKPTISMLEYHSLPPEKYLSWFMEPEICEP
;
A
#
# COMPACT_ATOMS: atom_id res chain seq x y z
N MET A 1 -43.10 -50.44 -25.87
CA MET A 1 -41.82 -49.93 -26.42
C MET A 1 -41.99 -48.67 -27.27
N THR A 2 -43.08 -48.50 -28.03
CA THR A 2 -43.28 -47.35 -28.96
C THR A 2 -43.44 -45.97 -28.28
N VAL A 3 -44.07 -45.90 -27.10
CA VAL A 3 -44.32 -44.63 -26.40
C VAL A 3 -43.02 -44.00 -25.86
N VAL A 4 -42.16 -44.80 -25.23
CA VAL A 4 -40.87 -44.35 -24.68
C VAL A 4 -39.93 -43.84 -25.78
N ASN A 5 -39.88 -44.56 -26.91
CA ASN A 5 -39.08 -44.12 -28.06
C ASN A 5 -39.59 -42.78 -28.61
N SER A 6 -40.90 -42.53 -28.62
CA SER A 6 -41.44 -41.23 -29.06
C SER A 6 -41.08 -40.07 -28.12
N VAL A 7 -41.01 -40.33 -26.82
CA VAL A 7 -40.63 -39.32 -25.81
C VAL A 7 -39.13 -39.00 -25.92
N LEU A 8 -38.29 -40.03 -26.08
CA LEU A 8 -36.86 -39.87 -26.30
C LEU A 8 -36.55 -39.06 -27.56
N SER A 9 -37.22 -39.36 -28.68
CA SER A 9 -37.04 -38.61 -29.92
C SER A 9 -37.47 -37.14 -29.79
N LYS A 10 -38.56 -36.85 -29.07
CA LYS A 10 -38.97 -35.46 -28.79
C LYS A 10 -37.96 -34.73 -27.92
N TYR A 11 -37.40 -35.38 -26.90
CA TYR A 11 -36.36 -34.80 -26.06
C TYR A 11 -35.10 -34.50 -26.87
N GLN A 12 -34.64 -35.44 -27.71
CA GLN A 12 -33.47 -35.24 -28.58
C GLN A 12 -33.66 -34.04 -29.51
N ALA A 13 -34.84 -33.90 -30.13
CA ALA A 13 -35.16 -32.74 -30.96
C ALA A 13 -35.09 -31.42 -30.18
N LEU A 14 -35.57 -31.38 -28.93
CA LEU A 14 -35.47 -30.20 -28.06
C LEU A 14 -34.03 -29.86 -27.68
N VAL A 15 -33.18 -30.88 -27.45
CA VAL A 15 -31.75 -30.68 -27.18
C VAL A 15 -31.03 -30.13 -28.41
N GLU A 16 -31.34 -30.64 -29.60
CA GLU A 16 -30.79 -30.15 -30.88
C GLU A 16 -31.26 -28.72 -31.18
N GLU A 17 -32.53 -28.40 -30.95
CA GLU A 17 -33.09 -27.05 -31.09
C GLU A 17 -32.42 -26.09 -30.10
N HIS A 18 -32.31 -26.45 -28.82
CA HIS A 18 -31.60 -25.64 -27.84
C HIS A 18 -30.14 -25.41 -28.24
N THR A 19 -29.46 -26.46 -28.68
CA THR A 19 -28.06 -26.37 -29.10
C THR A 19 -27.92 -25.47 -30.32
N SER A 20 -28.76 -25.61 -31.33
CA SER A 20 -28.69 -24.80 -32.55
C SER A 20 -29.09 -23.35 -32.33
N GLN A 21 -30.04 -23.08 -31.44
CA GLN A 21 -30.52 -21.72 -31.18
C GLN A 21 -29.62 -20.95 -30.21
N PHE A 22 -29.22 -21.55 -29.08
CA PHE A 22 -28.55 -20.83 -28.00
C PHE A 22 -27.03 -20.93 -28.04
N ARG A 23 -26.46 -22.07 -28.48
CA ARG A 23 -25.00 -22.24 -28.49
C ARG A 23 -24.27 -21.19 -29.33
N PRO A 24 -24.72 -20.84 -30.56
CA PRO A 24 -24.07 -19.79 -31.34
C PRO A 24 -24.12 -18.41 -30.68
N GLN A 25 -25.22 -18.09 -29.97
CA GLN A 25 -25.35 -16.82 -29.25
C GLN A 25 -24.39 -16.75 -28.06
N VAL A 26 -24.27 -17.85 -27.30
CA VAL A 26 -23.32 -17.96 -26.19
C VAL A 26 -21.88 -17.89 -26.69
N ASP A 27 -21.55 -18.57 -27.79
CA ASP A 27 -20.21 -18.55 -28.37
C ASP A 27 -19.85 -17.15 -28.90
N THR A 28 -20.80 -16.45 -29.53
CA THR A 28 -20.61 -15.05 -29.98
C THR A 28 -20.38 -14.12 -28.79
N LEU A 29 -21.17 -14.28 -27.71
CA LEU A 29 -21.01 -13.47 -26.50
C LEU A 29 -19.66 -13.73 -25.84
N ARG A 30 -19.21 -14.99 -25.77
CA ARG A 30 -17.88 -15.35 -25.26
C ARG A 30 -16.77 -14.67 -26.05
N GLN A 31 -16.83 -14.74 -27.38
CA GLN A 31 -15.85 -14.07 -28.24
C GLN A 31 -15.82 -12.56 -28.01
N LEU A 32 -16.98 -11.93 -27.87
CA LEU A 32 -17.07 -10.49 -27.58
C LEU A 32 -16.47 -10.16 -26.20
N ILE A 33 -16.76 -10.97 -25.18
CA ILE A 33 -16.20 -10.79 -23.84
C ILE A 33 -14.68 -10.94 -23.89
N ASP A 34 -14.16 -11.98 -24.55
CA ASP A 34 -12.72 -12.24 -24.67
C ASP A 34 -12.00 -11.09 -25.39
N GLU A 35 -12.58 -10.58 -26.48
CA GLU A 35 -12.03 -9.44 -27.23
C GLU A 35 -12.00 -8.17 -26.38
N ARG A 36 -13.10 -7.85 -25.66
CA ARG A 36 -13.16 -6.69 -24.79
C ARG A 36 -12.24 -6.79 -23.59
N MET A 37 -12.14 -7.96 -22.97
CA MET A 37 -11.20 -8.19 -21.87
C MET A 37 -9.77 -8.01 -22.32
N LYS A 38 -9.42 -8.50 -23.52
CA LYS A 38 -8.11 -8.29 -24.11
C LYS A 38 -7.81 -6.80 -24.33
N GLU A 39 -8.74 -6.04 -24.93
CA GLU A 39 -8.57 -4.60 -25.12
C GLU A 39 -8.37 -3.85 -23.80
N ILE A 40 -9.13 -4.21 -22.76
CA ILE A 40 -9.02 -3.61 -21.43
C ILE A 40 -7.65 -3.92 -20.82
N HIS A 41 -7.22 -5.18 -20.82
CA HIS A 41 -5.91 -5.55 -20.28
C HIS A 41 -4.76 -4.87 -21.03
N GLU A 42 -4.82 -4.80 -22.37
CA GLU A 42 -3.78 -4.10 -23.14
C GLU A 42 -3.73 -2.58 -22.85
N ALA A 43 -4.87 -1.97 -22.51
CA ALA A 43 -4.92 -0.57 -22.10
C ALA A 43 -4.42 -0.38 -20.67
N GLU A 44 -4.80 -1.28 -19.76
CA GLU A 44 -4.34 -1.29 -18.37
C GLU A 44 -2.83 -1.51 -18.28
N ASP A 45 -2.29 -2.48 -19.01
CA ASP A 45 -0.85 -2.77 -19.05
C ASP A 45 -0.02 -1.54 -19.39
N LYS A 46 -0.46 -0.75 -20.38
CA LYS A 46 0.22 0.51 -20.76
C LYS A 46 0.21 1.54 -19.64
N ILE A 47 -0.89 1.63 -18.88
CA ILE A 47 -1.00 2.54 -17.75
C ILE A 47 -0.13 2.04 -16.59
N LEU A 48 -0.17 0.74 -16.28
CA LEU A 48 0.66 0.11 -15.25
C LEU A 48 2.15 0.30 -15.53
N GLU A 49 2.59 0.16 -16.78
CA GLU A 49 3.96 0.45 -17.19
C GLU A 49 4.33 1.91 -16.95
N ALA A 50 3.45 2.85 -17.32
CA ALA A 50 3.67 4.27 -17.09
C ALA A 50 3.73 4.62 -15.58
N GLU A 51 2.81 4.09 -14.77
CA GLU A 51 2.81 4.24 -13.31
C GLU A 51 4.11 3.69 -12.71
N SER A 52 4.57 2.51 -13.16
CA SER A 52 5.83 1.91 -12.70
C SER A 52 7.04 2.79 -13.00
N VAL A 53 7.07 3.44 -14.18
CA VAL A 53 8.14 4.37 -14.55
C VAL A 53 8.14 5.61 -13.65
N GLU A 54 6.97 6.20 -13.38
CA GLU A 54 6.88 7.38 -12.51
C GLU A 54 7.22 7.05 -11.05
N ILE A 55 6.77 5.91 -10.53
CA ILE A 55 7.14 5.44 -9.19
C ILE A 55 8.66 5.27 -9.07
N LYS A 56 9.32 4.69 -10.08
CA LYS A 56 10.79 4.56 -10.10
C LYS A 56 11.50 5.91 -10.10
N LYS A 57 10.96 6.91 -10.80
CA LYS A 57 11.52 8.28 -10.77
C LYS A 57 11.39 8.92 -9.40
N ILE A 58 10.26 8.73 -8.72
CA ILE A 58 10.04 9.22 -7.35
C ILE A 58 11.05 8.56 -6.40
N ILE A 59 11.18 7.23 -6.45
CA ILE A 59 12.15 6.49 -5.64
C ILE A 59 13.57 7.00 -5.89
N HIS A 60 13.98 7.15 -7.16
CA HIS A 60 15.30 7.66 -7.50
C HIS A 60 15.54 9.08 -6.98
N ALA A 61 14.52 9.95 -7.00
CA ALA A 61 14.61 11.30 -6.45
C ALA A 61 14.79 11.29 -4.93
N LEU A 62 14.13 10.38 -4.21
CA LEU A 62 14.30 10.18 -2.76
C LEU A 62 15.71 9.66 -2.42
N GLU A 63 16.24 8.77 -3.25
CA GLU A 63 17.61 8.24 -3.12
C GLU A 63 18.69 9.29 -3.43
N THR A 64 18.36 10.33 -4.20
CA THR A 64 19.30 11.38 -4.61
C THR A 64 19.30 12.57 -3.66
N ASP A 65 18.12 13.16 -3.39
CA ASP A 65 17.95 14.20 -2.37
C ASP A 65 16.45 14.38 -2.09
N ALA A 66 15.96 13.79 -0.99
CA ALA A 66 14.56 13.82 -0.60
C ALA A 66 14.01 15.23 -0.36
N ARG A 67 14.86 16.27 -0.25
CA ARG A 67 14.42 17.66 -0.06
C ARG A 67 13.61 18.22 -1.22
N PHE A 68 13.60 17.58 -2.40
CA PHE A 68 12.71 18.00 -3.49
C PHE A 68 11.24 18.07 -3.03
N LEU A 69 10.86 17.21 -2.08
CA LEU A 69 9.53 17.15 -1.48
C LEU A 69 9.12 18.43 -0.76
N LEU A 70 10.06 19.17 -0.17
CA LEU A 70 9.78 20.39 0.60
C LEU A 70 8.99 21.43 -0.22
N SER A 71 9.16 21.41 -1.53
CA SER A 71 8.49 22.33 -2.45
C SER A 71 7.11 21.86 -2.95
N THR A 72 6.81 20.56 -2.83
CA THR A 72 5.61 19.92 -3.41
C THR A 72 4.32 20.31 -2.67
N SER A 73 3.20 20.32 -3.40
CA SER A 73 1.87 20.62 -2.83
C SER A 73 1.44 19.58 -1.81
N GLU A 74 1.70 18.31 -2.12
CA GLU A 74 1.25 17.14 -1.37
C GLU A 74 1.98 17.08 -0.01
N PHE A 75 3.28 17.36 0.01
CA PHE A 75 4.03 17.42 1.26
C PHE A 75 3.61 18.60 2.13
N LYS A 76 3.38 19.77 1.53
CA LYS A 76 2.86 20.95 2.26
C LYS A 76 1.51 20.66 2.90
N GLU A 77 0.62 19.96 2.17
CA GLU A 77 -0.66 19.54 2.71
C GLU A 77 -0.53 18.51 3.83
N PHE A 78 0.36 17.53 3.68
CA PHE A 78 0.66 16.57 4.74
C PHE A 78 1.11 17.26 6.04
N VAL A 79 2.06 18.19 5.94
CA VAL A 79 2.56 18.97 7.09
C VAL A 79 1.44 19.81 7.72
N ARG A 80 0.58 20.42 6.90
CA ARG A 80 -0.60 21.15 7.38
C ARG A 80 -1.56 20.22 8.14
N ASN A 81 -1.78 19.00 7.66
CA ASN A 81 -2.69 18.06 8.31
C ASN A 81 -2.17 17.62 9.69
N LEU A 82 -0.86 17.44 9.86
CA LEU A 82 -0.23 17.19 11.16
C LEU A 82 -0.51 18.31 12.20
N GLN A 83 -0.77 19.55 11.76
CA GLN A 83 -1.12 20.67 12.65
C GLN A 83 -2.46 20.45 13.36
N HIS A 84 -3.38 19.72 12.73
CA HIS A 84 -4.77 19.61 13.18
C HIS A 84 -5.01 18.42 14.13
N THR A 85 -4.16 17.39 14.08
CA THR A 85 -4.30 16.15 14.88
C THR A 85 -3.62 16.19 16.26
N SER A 86 -2.80 17.20 16.58
CA SER A 86 -1.90 17.23 17.76
C SER A 86 -2.56 17.26 19.17
N LYS A 87 -3.86 16.99 19.32
CA LYS A 87 -4.59 17.20 20.58
C LYS A 87 -4.62 16.00 21.55
N SER A 88 -4.20 14.78 21.18
CA SER A 88 -4.51 13.59 22.00
C SER A 88 -3.44 12.48 22.11
N SER A 89 -2.27 12.59 21.49
CA SER A 89 -1.27 11.51 21.56
C SER A 89 -0.33 11.67 22.78
N SER A 90 0.02 10.54 23.40
CA SER A 90 1.09 10.41 24.41
C SER A 90 2.45 10.86 23.89
N TYR A 91 2.58 10.94 22.55
CA TYR A 91 3.74 11.39 21.80
C TYR A 91 3.39 12.73 21.14
N SER A 92 3.62 13.84 21.85
CA SER A 92 3.29 15.16 21.33
C SER A 92 4.42 15.66 20.42
N LEU A 93 4.13 15.83 19.13
CA LEU A 93 5.02 16.58 18.23
C LEU A 93 5.28 17.99 18.80
N PRO A 94 6.51 18.51 18.72
CA PRO A 94 6.80 19.87 19.14
C PRO A 94 5.96 20.89 18.36
N LYS A 95 4.97 21.51 19.02
CA LYS A 95 4.03 22.48 18.42
C LYS A 95 4.70 23.59 17.62
N ALA A 96 5.94 23.94 17.95
CA ALA A 96 6.69 25.02 17.29
C ALA A 96 7.23 24.65 15.89
N LEU A 97 7.40 23.36 15.60
CA LEU A 97 7.95 22.90 14.31
C LEU A 97 6.85 22.71 13.26
N VAL A 98 5.70 22.19 13.69
CA VAL A 98 4.57 21.79 12.83
C VAL A 98 3.92 23.00 12.12
N VAL A 99 4.19 24.24 12.54
CA VAL A 99 3.52 25.48 12.06
C VAL A 99 4.20 26.12 10.84
N LYS A 100 5.40 25.69 10.44
CA LYS A 100 6.17 26.38 9.38
C LYS A 100 6.04 25.72 8.02
N ASP A 101 5.95 26.55 6.98
CA ASP A 101 6.08 26.13 5.57
C ASP A 101 7.38 25.31 5.40
N PRO A 102 7.32 24.07 4.87
CA PRO A 102 8.50 23.23 4.64
C PRO A 102 9.62 23.87 3.84
N THR A 103 9.30 24.86 2.99
CA THR A 103 10.31 25.61 2.23
C THR A 103 11.13 26.59 3.07
N THR A 104 10.76 26.78 4.34
CA THR A 104 11.44 27.66 5.31
C THR A 104 12.15 26.89 6.43
N TRP A 105 12.18 25.56 6.32
CA TRP A 105 12.79 24.66 7.29
C TRP A 105 14.31 24.73 7.24
N LEU A 106 14.96 24.39 8.35
CA LEU A 106 16.43 24.32 8.42
C LEU A 106 17.01 23.29 7.45
N LEU A 107 16.24 22.27 7.05
CA LEU A 107 16.64 21.32 6.00
C LEU A 107 17.04 22.00 4.69
N THR A 108 16.46 23.14 4.36
CA THR A 108 16.81 23.91 3.16
C THR A 108 18.21 24.53 3.24
N GLU A 109 18.72 24.74 4.46
CA GLU A 109 20.05 25.30 4.72
C GLU A 109 21.15 24.23 4.81
N VAL A 110 20.80 22.95 4.78
CA VAL A 110 21.78 21.85 4.83
C VAL A 110 22.54 21.80 3.50
N GLU A 111 23.88 21.82 3.53
CA GLU A 111 24.67 21.83 2.29
C GLU A 111 24.66 20.47 1.58
N LEU A 112 24.64 19.39 2.35
CA LEU A 112 24.73 18.01 1.87
C LEU A 112 23.35 17.45 1.51
N PRO A 113 23.26 16.56 0.51
CA PRO A 113 21.99 15.94 0.13
C PRO A 113 21.47 15.03 1.25
N ILE A 114 20.14 14.96 1.36
CA ILE A 114 19.46 14.06 2.31
C ILE A 114 18.93 12.88 1.52
N CYS A 115 19.64 11.75 1.59
CA CYS A 115 19.35 10.58 0.76
C CYS A 115 18.62 9.52 1.59
N LEU A 116 17.56 8.95 1.02
CA LEU A 116 16.77 7.87 1.60
C LEU A 116 16.90 6.62 0.74
N THR A 117 17.51 5.57 1.27
CA THR A 117 17.90 4.37 0.51
C THR A 117 17.52 3.09 1.24
N GLU A 118 17.67 1.95 0.55
CA GLU A 118 17.54 0.61 1.16
C GLU A 118 16.17 0.37 1.83
N TYR A 119 15.12 1.03 1.34
CA TYR A 119 13.77 0.86 1.87
C TYR A 119 13.30 -0.59 1.75
N LYS A 120 12.79 -1.13 2.84
CA LYS A 120 12.14 -2.45 2.87
C LYS A 120 11.12 -2.54 4.00
N ASN A 121 10.13 -3.40 3.81
CA ASN A 121 9.22 -3.82 4.88
C ASN A 121 9.69 -5.14 5.46
N VAL A 122 9.79 -5.19 6.79
CA VAL A 122 10.16 -6.38 7.53
C VAL A 122 9.01 -6.76 8.46
N SER A 123 8.75 -8.06 8.55
CA SER A 123 7.82 -8.62 9.52
C SER A 123 8.59 -9.56 10.46
N ASP A 124 8.42 -9.36 11.78
CA ASP A 124 8.89 -10.30 12.80
C ASP A 124 7.68 -11.01 13.42
N PRO A 125 7.44 -12.30 13.07
CA PRO A 125 6.30 -13.04 13.60
C PRO A 125 6.50 -13.52 15.05
N TYR A 126 7.68 -13.28 15.64
CA TYR A 126 8.05 -13.70 16.98
C TYR A 126 8.48 -12.52 17.87
N ALA A 127 8.10 -11.30 17.49
CA ALA A 127 8.32 -10.13 18.34
C ALA A 127 7.64 -10.34 19.70
N TYR A 128 8.24 -9.83 20.76
CA TYR A 128 7.79 -10.08 22.13
C TYR A 128 7.84 -8.76 22.92
N ASP A 129 6.77 -8.45 23.62
CA ASP A 129 6.76 -7.44 24.68
C ASP A 129 6.72 -8.14 26.04
N ASP A 130 6.72 -7.39 27.12
CA ASP A 130 6.70 -7.92 28.49
C ASP A 130 5.48 -8.79 28.81
N GLU A 131 4.44 -8.80 27.97
CA GLU A 131 3.20 -9.55 28.18
C GLU A 131 3.06 -10.77 27.25
N ARG A 132 3.37 -10.64 25.95
CA ARG A 132 3.08 -11.69 24.95
C ARG A 132 3.81 -11.50 23.62
N THR A 133 3.86 -12.58 22.84
CA THR A 133 4.36 -12.59 21.45
C THR A 133 3.35 -11.95 20.49
N TYR A 134 3.82 -11.22 19.49
CA TYR A 134 3.03 -10.58 18.45
C TYR A 134 3.76 -10.55 17.11
N ASN A 135 3.01 -10.35 16.02
CA ASN A 135 3.61 -10.05 14.71
C ASN A 135 3.90 -8.55 14.65
N LEU A 136 5.17 -8.18 14.51
CA LEU A 136 5.60 -6.79 14.33
C LEU A 136 5.85 -6.50 12.86
N TYR A 137 5.35 -5.37 12.38
CA TYR A 137 5.67 -4.86 11.04
C TYR A 137 6.39 -3.52 11.13
N THR A 138 7.50 -3.44 10.41
CA THR A 138 8.45 -2.34 10.51
C THR A 138 8.88 -1.89 9.12
N HIS A 139 8.89 -0.57 8.91
CA HIS A 139 9.57 0.06 7.79
C HIS A 139 11.05 0.24 8.13
N CYS A 140 11.93 -0.37 7.36
CA CYS A 140 13.36 -0.13 7.46
C CYS A 140 13.82 0.78 6.33
N ILE A 141 14.56 1.83 6.67
CA ILE A 141 15.07 2.80 5.70
C ILE A 141 16.43 3.34 6.15
N SER A 142 17.34 3.51 5.20
CA SER A 142 18.65 4.11 5.45
C SER A 142 18.61 5.59 5.11
N LEU A 143 18.77 6.43 6.12
CA LEU A 143 18.89 7.87 6.01
C LEU A 143 20.37 8.26 5.98
N SER A 144 20.77 9.10 5.04
CA SER A 144 22.13 9.64 4.99
C SER A 144 22.16 11.13 4.69
N ILE A 145 23.12 11.82 5.30
CA ILE A 145 23.39 13.24 5.12
C ILE A 145 24.90 13.38 4.92
N GLY A 146 25.34 13.44 3.66
CA GLY A 146 26.76 13.28 3.33
C GLY A 146 27.28 11.88 3.67
N ASP A 147 28.38 11.81 4.41
CA ASP A 147 29.02 10.54 4.81
C ASP A 147 28.38 9.90 6.04
N GLU A 148 27.51 10.64 6.76
CA GLU A 148 26.79 10.14 7.92
C GLU A 148 25.58 9.33 7.48
N LYS A 149 25.47 8.09 7.97
CA LYS A 149 24.38 7.17 7.66
C LYS A 149 23.77 6.61 8.95
N CYS A 150 22.44 6.56 8.99
CA CYS A 150 21.66 5.97 10.08
C CYS A 150 20.59 5.05 9.49
N SER A 151 20.44 3.87 10.08
CA SER A 151 19.35 2.95 9.74
C SER A 151 18.19 3.20 10.68
N LEU A 152 17.02 3.47 10.11
CA LEU A 152 15.77 3.71 10.83
C LEU A 152 14.86 2.49 10.68
N ALA A 153 14.24 2.06 11.77
CA ALA A 153 13.35 0.92 11.89
C ALA A 153 12.01 1.37 12.51
N ILE A 154 11.15 1.96 11.70
CA ILE A 154 9.91 2.61 12.15
C ILE A 154 8.76 1.59 12.17
N GLU A 155 8.21 1.31 13.34
CA GLU A 155 7.10 0.38 13.51
C GLU A 155 5.80 1.02 13.00
N TYR A 156 4.98 0.25 12.29
CA TYR A 156 3.70 0.75 11.77
C TYR A 156 2.49 -0.10 12.16
N GLU A 157 2.70 -1.38 12.44
CA GLU A 157 1.61 -2.28 12.82
C GLU A 157 2.10 -3.40 13.76
N ARG A 158 1.27 -3.73 14.75
CA ARG A 158 1.43 -4.90 15.61
C ARG A 158 0.14 -5.70 15.58
N ILE A 159 0.25 -7.02 15.52
CA ILE A 159 -0.91 -7.92 15.57
C ILE A 159 -0.70 -8.93 16.69
N TYR A 160 -1.58 -8.87 17.70
CA TYR A 160 -1.66 -9.85 18.78
C TYR A 160 -2.74 -10.88 18.45
N GLY A 161 -2.33 -12.14 18.30
CA GLY A 161 -3.27 -13.22 17.97
C GLY A 161 -3.98 -13.00 16.63
N TYR A 162 -5.29 -13.30 16.57
CA TYR A 162 -6.08 -13.22 15.34
C TYR A 162 -6.74 -11.85 15.10
N ASP A 163 -7.07 -11.09 16.15
CA ASP A 163 -8.03 -9.97 16.02
C ASP A 163 -7.53 -8.63 16.59
N GLU A 164 -6.45 -8.61 17.37
CA GLU A 164 -5.99 -7.38 18.02
C GLU A 164 -4.89 -6.72 17.20
N VAL A 165 -5.27 -5.69 16.45
CA VAL A 165 -4.37 -4.93 15.57
C VAL A 165 -4.14 -3.54 16.15
N CYS A 166 -2.87 -3.21 16.43
CA CYS A 166 -2.43 -1.88 16.82
C CYS A 166 -1.68 -1.23 15.65
N LYS A 167 -2.24 -0.16 15.08
CA LYS A 167 -1.58 0.62 14.03
C LYS A 167 -1.02 1.92 14.60
N TYR A 168 0.20 2.26 14.20
CA TYR A 168 0.82 3.51 14.61
C TYR A 168 0.25 4.66 13.78
N SER A 169 -0.03 5.79 14.43
CA SER A 169 -0.36 7.03 13.73
C SER A 169 0.90 7.63 13.11
N TRP A 170 0.73 8.54 12.16
CA TRP A 170 1.84 9.30 11.59
C TRP A 170 2.65 10.03 12.66
N GLU A 171 1.99 10.61 13.66
CA GLU A 171 2.65 11.28 14.78
C GLU A 171 3.48 10.30 15.62
N GLY A 172 2.97 9.08 15.84
CA GLY A 172 3.69 8.00 16.50
C GLY A 172 4.95 7.61 15.73
N MET A 173 4.82 7.40 14.42
CA MET A 173 5.94 7.07 13.53
C MET A 173 6.99 8.19 13.47
N ILE A 174 6.56 9.46 13.41
CA ILE A 174 7.48 10.61 13.42
C ILE A 174 8.21 10.70 14.78
N SER A 175 7.52 10.47 15.89
CA SER A 175 8.14 10.45 17.22
C SER A 175 9.17 9.34 17.35
N GLN A 176 8.86 8.14 16.86
CA GLN A 176 9.80 7.03 16.83
C GLN A 176 11.01 7.35 15.95
N CYS A 177 10.77 7.85 14.73
CA CYS A 177 11.83 8.27 13.82
C CYS A 177 12.72 9.36 14.44
N THR A 178 12.15 10.30 15.20
CA THR A 178 12.90 11.36 15.91
C THR A 178 13.82 10.76 16.97
N TYR A 179 13.35 9.74 17.69
CA TYR A 179 14.16 9.02 18.67
C TYR A 179 15.32 8.28 18.01
N GLU A 180 15.07 7.52 16.95
CA GLU A 180 16.09 6.74 16.24
C GLU A 180 17.09 7.62 15.49
N ALA A 181 16.61 8.66 14.80
CA ALA A 181 17.46 9.62 14.09
C ALA A 181 18.29 10.50 15.03
N SER A 182 18.06 10.45 16.35
CA SER A 182 18.91 11.14 17.32
C SER A 182 20.36 10.64 17.25
N ASP A 183 20.63 9.42 16.78
CA ASP A 183 21.99 8.91 16.61
C ASP A 183 22.79 9.69 15.55
N LEU A 184 22.14 10.33 14.57
CA LEU A 184 22.79 11.21 13.59
C LEU A 184 23.39 12.47 14.24
N THR A 185 22.97 12.84 15.47
CA THR A 185 23.55 13.97 16.19
C THR A 185 25.03 13.78 16.53
N PHE A 186 25.49 12.53 16.67
CA PHE A 186 26.90 12.25 16.95
C PHE A 186 27.81 12.62 15.77
N GLY A 187 27.29 12.54 14.54
CA GLY A 187 28.01 12.85 13.31
C GLY A 187 27.97 14.31 12.88
N LEU A 188 26.80 14.96 13.00
CA LEU A 188 26.57 16.28 12.41
C LEU A 188 27.13 17.47 13.21
N ASN A 189 27.56 17.32 14.47
CA ASN A 189 28.38 18.30 15.20
C ASN A 189 28.65 17.90 16.67
N SER A 190 29.82 17.34 16.95
CA SER A 190 30.43 17.36 18.29
C SER A 190 31.15 18.69 18.61
N ASN A 191 31.27 19.62 17.63
CA ASN A 191 32.13 20.80 17.75
C ASN A 191 31.42 22.18 17.71
N SER A 192 30.10 22.26 17.51
CA SER A 192 29.38 23.54 17.59
C SER A 192 28.20 23.44 18.57
N GLY A 193 28.20 24.25 19.62
CA GLY A 193 27.26 24.19 20.75
C GLY A 193 25.78 24.52 20.44
N ASN A 194 25.25 24.17 19.27
CA ASN A 194 23.90 24.52 18.82
C ASN A 194 22.91 23.35 18.90
N LYS A 195 22.77 22.75 20.11
CA LYS A 195 21.86 21.63 20.39
C LYS A 195 20.42 21.87 19.93
N LYS A 196 19.96 23.13 19.97
CA LYS A 196 18.61 23.52 19.53
C LYS A 196 18.43 23.36 18.02
N ARG A 197 19.42 23.78 17.22
CA ARG A 197 19.40 23.65 15.75
C ARG A 197 19.39 22.18 15.33
N ILE A 198 20.23 21.37 15.96
CA ILE A 198 20.31 19.92 15.68
C ILE A 198 18.98 19.24 16.00
N LYS A 199 18.38 19.55 17.15
CA LYS A 199 17.06 19.02 17.52
C LYS A 199 15.99 19.38 16.48
N THR A 200 15.93 20.64 16.04
CA THR A 200 14.99 21.09 15.00
C THR A 200 15.23 20.34 13.68
N LEU A 201 16.48 20.14 13.26
CA LEU A 201 16.80 19.37 12.05
C LEU A 201 16.29 17.92 12.13
N ILE A 202 16.48 17.24 13.25
CA ILE A 202 15.99 15.85 13.42
C ILE A 202 14.48 15.79 13.31
N GLU A 203 13.78 16.74 13.93
CA GLU A 203 12.33 16.81 13.86
C GLU A 203 11.85 17.02 12.42
N GLU A 204 12.49 17.92 11.65
CA GLU A 204 12.18 18.16 10.24
C GLU A 204 12.49 16.93 9.36
N VAL A 205 13.65 16.29 9.57
CA VAL A 205 14.04 15.06 8.87
C VAL A 205 13.06 13.93 9.14
N SER A 206 12.60 13.78 10.38
CA SER A 206 11.68 12.71 10.75
C SER A 206 10.34 12.84 10.03
N ILE A 207 9.84 14.07 9.86
CA ILE A 207 8.62 14.32 9.07
C ILE A 207 8.85 13.97 7.60
N LEU A 208 10.00 14.36 7.04
CA LEU A 208 10.38 14.05 5.66
C LEU A 208 10.48 12.53 5.43
N VAL A 209 11.14 11.80 6.34
CA VAL A 209 11.30 10.34 6.28
C VAL A 209 9.94 9.65 6.32
N VAL A 210 9.09 10.00 7.28
CA VAL A 210 7.77 9.34 7.43
C VAL A 210 6.88 9.60 6.23
N TYR A 211 6.89 10.82 5.67
CA TYR A 211 6.18 11.06 4.42
C TYR A 211 6.78 10.27 3.25
N SER A 212 8.11 10.12 3.19
CA SER A 212 8.76 9.36 2.12
C SER A 212 8.39 7.88 2.15
N ILE A 213 8.09 7.31 3.32
CA ILE A 213 7.57 5.93 3.43
C ILE A 213 6.27 5.76 2.63
N LEU A 214 5.37 6.75 2.64
CA LEU A 214 4.16 6.72 1.81
C LEU A 214 4.49 6.57 0.33
N LEU A 215 5.55 7.24 -0.12
CA LEU A 215 5.99 7.19 -1.51
C LEU A 215 6.65 5.84 -1.85
N PHE A 216 7.43 5.28 -0.93
CA PHE A 216 8.03 3.95 -1.11
C PHE A 216 7.00 2.80 -1.11
N THR A 217 5.83 3.00 -0.50
CA THR A 217 4.75 2.00 -0.50
C THR A 217 3.83 2.08 -1.72
N LEU A 218 4.00 3.07 -2.60
CA LEU A 218 3.22 3.19 -3.82
C LEU A 218 3.40 1.95 -4.71
N LYS A 219 2.28 1.48 -5.26
CA LYS A 219 2.22 0.37 -6.22
C LYS A 219 1.28 0.75 -7.35
N PRO A 220 1.52 0.24 -8.58
CA PRO A 220 0.56 0.38 -9.67
C PRO A 220 -0.81 -0.17 -9.28
N THR A 221 -1.89 0.48 -9.75
CA THR A 221 -3.26 0.11 -9.38
C THR A 221 -3.84 -0.88 -10.38
N ILE A 222 -4.25 -2.06 -9.93
CA ILE A 222 -4.81 -3.13 -10.78
C ILE A 222 -6.32 -3.24 -10.56
N SER A 223 -7.07 -3.36 -11.65
CA SER A 223 -8.51 -3.60 -11.65
C SER A 223 -8.79 -5.10 -11.90
N MET A 224 -9.65 -5.70 -11.07
CA MET A 224 -10.12 -7.08 -11.29
C MET A 224 -11.59 -7.07 -11.70
N LEU A 225 -11.92 -7.76 -12.79
CA LEU A 225 -13.30 -8.06 -13.16
C LEU A 225 -13.65 -9.49 -12.73
N GLU A 226 -14.58 -9.61 -11.80
CA GLU A 226 -15.20 -10.91 -11.45
C GLU A 226 -16.51 -11.07 -12.21
N TYR A 227 -16.63 -12.16 -12.96
CA TYR A 227 -17.88 -12.51 -13.66
C TYR A 227 -18.34 -13.91 -13.24
N HIS A 228 -19.56 -13.98 -12.70
CA HIS A 228 -20.21 -15.24 -12.33
C HIS A 228 -21.44 -15.47 -13.21
N SER A 229 -21.41 -16.49 -14.05
CA SER A 229 -22.61 -16.98 -14.73
C SER A 229 -23.25 -18.10 -13.91
N LEU A 230 -24.44 -17.86 -13.37
CA LEU A 230 -25.26 -18.88 -12.73
C LEU A 230 -26.45 -19.28 -13.61
N PRO A 231 -26.89 -20.55 -13.57
CA PRO A 231 -28.18 -20.93 -14.11
C PRO A 231 -29.30 -20.09 -13.47
N PRO A 232 -30.43 -19.87 -14.16
CA PRO A 232 -31.58 -19.20 -13.55
C PRO A 232 -32.01 -19.92 -12.27
N GLU A 233 -32.30 -19.16 -11.20
CA GLU A 233 -32.61 -19.71 -9.88
C GLU A 233 -33.67 -20.83 -9.90
N LYS A 234 -34.70 -20.65 -10.73
CA LYS A 234 -35.78 -21.62 -10.94
C LYS A 234 -35.33 -23.01 -11.42
N TYR A 235 -34.10 -23.14 -11.92
CA TYR A 235 -33.53 -24.39 -12.43
C TYR A 235 -32.36 -24.89 -11.59
N LEU A 236 -31.90 -24.16 -10.57
CA LEU A 236 -30.76 -24.57 -9.75
C LEU A 236 -30.99 -25.94 -9.09
N SER A 237 -32.21 -26.23 -8.66
CA SER A 237 -32.59 -27.52 -8.07
C SER A 237 -32.48 -28.70 -9.04
N TRP A 238 -32.44 -28.46 -10.35
CA TRP A 238 -32.24 -29.51 -11.36
C TRP A 238 -30.76 -29.86 -11.55
N PHE A 239 -29.85 -29.04 -11.02
CA PHE A 239 -28.40 -29.24 -11.07
C PHE A 239 -27.79 -29.61 -9.72
N MET A 240 -28.60 -29.74 -8.66
CA MET A 240 -28.15 -30.28 -7.38
C MET A 240 -28.06 -31.80 -7.46
N GLU A 241 -26.97 -32.37 -6.96
CA GLU A 241 -26.85 -33.83 -6.84
C GLU A 241 -27.96 -34.35 -5.93
N PRO A 242 -28.65 -35.44 -6.30
CA PRO A 242 -29.68 -36.01 -5.44
C PRO A 242 -29.04 -36.48 -4.13
N GLU A 243 -29.59 -36.03 -3.00
CA GLU A 243 -29.21 -36.54 -1.69
C GLU A 243 -29.41 -38.07 -1.67
N ILE A 244 -28.30 -38.80 -1.60
CA ILE A 244 -28.35 -40.25 -1.41
C ILE A 244 -28.74 -40.47 0.05
N CYS A 245 -30.03 -40.73 0.30
CA CYS A 245 -30.44 -41.29 1.59
C CYS A 245 -29.84 -42.70 1.69
N GLU A 246 -28.84 -42.87 2.58
CA GLU A 246 -28.38 -44.20 2.96
C GLU A 246 -29.53 -44.98 3.64
N PRO A 247 -29.62 -46.30 3.40
CA PRO A 247 -30.70 -47.16 3.89
C PRO A 247 -30.72 -47.37 5.41
#